data_AF-A0A0D9NPC6-F1
#
_entry.id   AF-A0A0D9NPC6-F1
#
_cell.length_a   1.000
_cell.length_b   1.000
_cell.length_c   1.000
_cell.angle_alpha   90.00
_cell.angle_beta   90.00
_cell.angle_gamma   90.00
#
_symmetry.space_group_name_H-M   'P 1'
#
loop_
_entity.id
_entity.type
_entity.pdbx_description
1 polymer ?
#
loop_
_entity_poly.entity_id
_entity_poly.type
_entity_poly.pdbx_seq_one_letter_code
_entity_poly.pdbx_strand_id
1 'polypeptide(L)'
;MDFGAKICIRSDFIQFLEMNLPRWSQYGLWGRDKSVSLTTSAQAHLKLQHAYSYVCSLDSRMKEDAIRRRMAIVLLYLEFERICQGTKSRQARIKTAVGRGYISCMIDNILESTHPEWRTSNNRAKANMRAHFHNQKRYGKRWWILVNGLGHGILLLCSLRLAGLVRNTTVATASLCKITQAANSSESETMDVLKLVNPISESLFRNDKYQNYNTKQLLEQLRGLGPLGYKGHE
;
A
#
# COMPACT_ATOMS: atom_id res chain seq x y z
N MET A 1 -5.05 10.88 24.30
CA MET A 1 -5.92 10.99 23.11
C MET A 1 -6.48 9.62 22.83
N ASP A 2 -7.77 9.45 23.07
CA ASP A 2 -8.48 8.22 22.79
C ASP A 2 -8.69 8.11 21.26
N PHE A 3 -8.00 7.18 20.61
CA PHE A 3 -8.13 6.93 19.18
C PHE A 3 -9.21 5.87 18.98
N GLY A 4 -10.47 6.29 18.98
CA GLY A 4 -11.58 5.41 18.64
C GLY A 4 -11.44 4.85 17.21
N ALA A 5 -11.85 3.59 17.02
CA ALA A 5 -11.83 2.86 15.75
C ALA A 5 -12.50 3.62 14.57
N LYS A 6 -13.47 4.51 14.89
CA LYS A 6 -14.20 5.36 13.94
C LYS A 6 -13.32 6.33 13.13
N ILE A 7 -12.05 6.48 13.47
CA ILE A 7 -11.11 7.36 12.76
C ILE A 7 -10.47 6.67 11.54
N CYS A 8 -10.57 5.34 11.42
CA CYS A 8 -9.77 4.61 10.43
C CYS A 8 -10.31 4.71 9.00
N ILE A 9 -11.63 4.71 8.83
CA ILE A 9 -12.27 4.72 7.50
C ILE A 9 -12.99 6.04 7.22
N ARG A 10 -13.14 6.37 5.94
CA ARG A 10 -13.90 7.53 5.45
C ARG A 10 -15.38 7.40 5.81
N SER A 11 -16.03 8.50 6.12
CA SER A 11 -17.43 8.53 6.56
C SER A 11 -18.42 8.24 5.42
N ASP A 12 -18.07 8.63 4.20
CA ASP A 12 -18.85 8.44 2.98
C ASP A 12 -18.52 7.12 2.26
N PHE A 13 -18.11 6.08 3.01
CA PHE A 13 -17.59 4.85 2.41
C PHE A 13 -18.62 4.13 1.52
N ILE A 14 -19.93 4.21 1.85
CA ILE A 14 -21.00 3.63 1.03
C ILE A 14 -21.06 4.31 -0.33
N GLN A 15 -21.26 5.63 -0.36
CA GLN A 15 -21.35 6.40 -1.61
C GLN A 15 -20.07 6.26 -2.43
N PHE A 16 -18.93 6.25 -1.75
CA PHE A 16 -17.64 6.04 -2.37
C PHE A 16 -17.54 4.67 -3.06
N LEU A 17 -17.95 3.59 -2.38
CA LEU A 17 -17.91 2.24 -2.95
C LEU A 17 -18.95 2.06 -4.06
N GLU A 18 -20.14 2.62 -3.94
CA GLU A 18 -21.18 2.58 -4.99
C GLU A 18 -20.66 3.19 -6.30
N MET A 19 -19.96 4.32 -6.21
CA MET A 19 -19.41 5.00 -7.38
C MET A 19 -18.24 4.24 -8.01
N ASN A 20 -17.43 3.52 -7.23
CA ASN A 20 -16.14 3.00 -7.68
C ASN A 20 -16.10 1.49 -7.90
N LEU A 21 -16.82 0.70 -7.09
CA LEU A 21 -16.79 -0.76 -7.16
C LEU A 21 -17.17 -1.31 -8.54
N PRO A 22 -18.22 -0.83 -9.23
CA PRO A 22 -18.57 -1.36 -10.55
C PRO A 22 -17.42 -1.24 -11.55
N ARG A 23 -16.70 -0.11 -11.54
CA ARG A 23 -15.53 0.11 -12.39
C ARG A 23 -14.37 -0.78 -11.98
N TRP A 24 -14.11 -0.92 -10.68
CA TRP A 24 -12.99 -1.71 -10.18
C TRP A 24 -13.20 -3.21 -10.39
N SER A 25 -14.41 -3.73 -10.22
CA SER A 25 -14.69 -5.14 -10.52
C SER A 25 -14.56 -5.44 -12.00
N GLN A 26 -14.81 -4.48 -12.89
CA GLN A 26 -14.68 -4.71 -14.33
C GLN A 26 -13.24 -4.53 -14.84
N TYR A 27 -12.54 -3.49 -14.39
CA TYR A 27 -11.27 -3.05 -14.98
C TYR A 27 -10.07 -3.09 -14.03
N GLY A 28 -10.29 -3.43 -12.77
CA GLY A 28 -9.26 -3.40 -11.72
C GLY A 28 -8.86 -1.98 -11.34
N LEU A 29 -7.84 -1.89 -10.47
CA LEU A 29 -7.26 -0.61 -10.09
C LEU A 29 -6.14 -0.18 -11.03
N TRP A 30 -5.36 -1.09 -11.58
CA TRP A 30 -4.09 -0.76 -12.25
C TRP A 30 -4.23 -0.26 -13.70
N GLY A 31 -5.44 -0.28 -14.28
CA GLY A 31 -5.70 0.19 -15.65
C GLY A 31 -5.18 -0.76 -16.73
N ARG A 32 -4.85 -0.23 -17.92
CA ARG A 32 -4.27 -1.02 -19.04
C ARG A 32 -2.81 -1.43 -18.81
N ASP A 33 -2.17 -0.93 -17.75
CA ASP A 33 -0.81 -1.33 -17.37
C ASP A 33 -0.82 -2.76 -16.81
N LYS A 34 -0.88 -3.73 -17.72
CA LYS A 34 -0.69 -5.16 -17.45
C LYS A 34 0.72 -5.48 -16.91
N SER A 35 1.62 -4.50 -16.82
CA SER A 35 2.99 -4.68 -16.33
C SER A 35 3.07 -4.99 -14.83
N VAL A 36 1.97 -4.85 -14.08
CA VAL A 36 1.85 -5.36 -12.70
C VAL A 36 1.24 -6.78 -12.69
N SER A 37 1.45 -7.56 -13.76
CA SER A 37 1.21 -9.00 -13.71
C SER A 37 2.23 -9.62 -12.76
N LEU A 38 1.78 -10.03 -11.58
CA LEU A 38 2.62 -10.61 -10.52
C LEU A 38 3.13 -12.03 -10.85
N THR A 39 2.99 -12.52 -12.08
CA THR A 39 3.30 -13.90 -12.47
C THR A 39 4.79 -14.17 -12.70
N THR A 40 5.26 -15.20 -11.97
CA THR A 40 6.33 -16.18 -12.23
C THR A 40 7.77 -15.72 -12.62
N SER A 41 8.58 -15.68 -11.57
CA SER A 41 9.96 -16.22 -11.39
C SER A 41 11.20 -15.78 -12.17
N ALA A 42 11.21 -14.89 -13.18
CA ALA A 42 12.48 -14.63 -13.90
C ALA A 42 13.39 -13.51 -13.35
N GLN A 43 12.90 -12.41 -12.77
CA GLN A 43 13.78 -11.43 -12.11
C GLN A 43 13.09 -10.72 -10.94
N ALA A 44 13.42 -11.12 -9.71
CA ALA A 44 12.96 -10.45 -8.50
C ALA A 44 13.23 -8.93 -8.51
N HIS A 45 14.36 -8.52 -9.07
CA HIS A 45 14.77 -7.12 -9.20
C HIS A 45 13.88 -6.33 -10.17
N LEU A 46 13.38 -6.95 -11.24
CA LEU A 46 12.47 -6.29 -12.17
C LEU A 46 11.15 -5.94 -11.50
N LYS A 47 10.60 -6.81 -10.63
CA LYS A 47 9.38 -6.48 -9.88
C LYS A 47 9.55 -5.26 -8.98
N LEU A 48 10.68 -5.18 -8.28
CA LEU A 48 11.01 -4.03 -7.44
C LEU A 48 11.20 -2.75 -8.28
N GLN A 49 11.90 -2.86 -9.41
CA GLN A 49 12.09 -1.75 -10.35
C GLN A 49 10.75 -1.27 -10.93
N HIS A 50 9.89 -2.18 -11.39
CA HIS A 50 8.56 -1.85 -11.90
C HIS A 50 7.71 -1.15 -10.85
N ALA A 51 7.69 -1.65 -9.61
CA ALA A 51 6.96 -1.02 -8.52
C ALA A 51 7.46 0.42 -8.26
N TYR A 52 8.78 0.64 -8.28
CA TYR A 52 9.36 1.97 -8.10
C TYR A 52 9.09 2.91 -9.27
N SER A 53 9.24 2.45 -10.51
CA SER A 53 8.92 3.23 -11.71
C SER A 53 7.44 3.63 -11.74
N TYR A 54 6.54 2.73 -11.31
CA TYR A 54 5.12 3.03 -11.21
C TYR A 54 4.82 4.08 -10.12
N VAL A 55 5.51 3.99 -8.97
CA VAL A 55 5.46 5.04 -7.94
C VAL A 55 5.87 6.41 -8.51
N CYS A 56 6.95 6.47 -9.29
CA CYS A 56 7.43 7.71 -9.91
C CYS A 56 6.47 8.23 -10.99
N SER A 57 5.84 7.34 -11.77
CA SER A 57 4.87 7.73 -12.79
C SER A 57 3.59 8.32 -12.19
N LEU A 58 3.13 7.78 -11.05
CA LEU A 58 1.99 8.34 -10.32
C LEU A 58 2.30 9.75 -9.76
N ASP A 59 3.51 9.97 -9.23
CA ASP A 59 3.93 11.28 -8.72
C ASP A 59 4.01 12.36 -9.82
N SER A 60 4.34 11.96 -11.05
CA SER A 60 4.50 12.88 -12.19
C SER A 60 3.21 13.09 -13.00
N ARG A 61 2.33 12.08 -13.12
CA ARG A 61 1.15 12.12 -14.00
C ARG A 61 -0.19 12.25 -13.27
N MET A 62 -0.28 11.77 -12.02
CA MET A 62 -1.57 11.57 -11.34
C MET A 62 -1.46 11.79 -9.83
N LYS A 63 -1.05 13.00 -9.42
CA LYS A 63 -0.92 13.39 -8.00
C LYS A 63 -2.19 13.11 -7.17
N GLU A 64 -3.34 12.93 -7.83
CA GLU A 64 -4.66 12.76 -7.21
C GLU A 64 -5.15 11.30 -7.03
N ASP A 65 -4.50 10.29 -7.60
CA ASP A 65 -4.92 8.89 -7.37
C ASP A 65 -4.29 8.32 -6.08
N ALA A 66 -4.81 8.80 -4.94
CA ALA A 66 -4.32 8.41 -3.63
C ALA A 66 -4.46 6.91 -3.33
N ILE A 67 -5.38 6.19 -3.98
CA ILE A 67 -5.57 4.74 -3.78
C ILE A 67 -4.46 3.98 -4.49
N ARG A 68 -4.28 4.19 -5.79
CA ARG A 68 -3.20 3.56 -6.55
C ARG A 68 -1.84 3.88 -5.94
N ARG A 69 -1.66 5.13 -5.49
CA ARG A 69 -0.43 5.55 -4.83
C ARG A 69 -0.13 4.74 -3.57
N ARG A 70 -1.13 4.55 -2.70
CA ARG A 70 -1.01 3.75 -1.47
C ARG A 70 -0.70 2.30 -1.78
N MET A 71 -1.38 1.70 -2.75
CA MET A 71 -1.11 0.32 -3.16
C MET A 71 0.29 0.17 -3.76
N ALA A 72 0.71 1.10 -4.62
CA ALA A 72 2.02 1.08 -5.27
C ALA A 72 3.19 1.14 -4.27
N ILE A 73 3.10 1.99 -3.23
CA ILE A 73 4.16 2.04 -2.19
C ILE A 73 4.16 0.81 -1.30
N VAL A 74 3.00 0.20 -1.05
CA VAL A 74 2.95 -1.08 -0.33
C VAL A 74 3.62 -2.18 -1.16
N LEU A 75 3.31 -2.28 -2.46
CA LEU A 75 3.97 -3.22 -3.37
C LEU A 75 5.49 -2.99 -3.41
N LEU A 76 5.93 -1.74 -3.55
CA LEU A 76 7.36 -1.37 -3.50
C LEU A 76 8.03 -1.87 -2.22
N TYR A 77 7.39 -1.67 -1.07
CA TYR A 77 7.90 -2.15 0.21
C TYR A 77 7.96 -3.68 0.29
N LEU A 78 6.90 -4.37 -0.13
CA LEU A 78 6.85 -5.84 -0.09
C LEU A 78 7.92 -6.48 -0.99
N GLU A 79 8.10 -5.98 -2.21
CA GLU A 79 9.14 -6.48 -3.11
C GLU A 79 10.55 -6.20 -2.57
N PHE A 80 10.74 -5.05 -1.92
CA PHE A 80 12.01 -4.72 -1.26
C PHE A 80 12.31 -5.69 -0.11
N GLU A 81 11.33 -5.93 0.77
CA GLU A 81 11.48 -6.86 1.89
C GLU A 81 11.73 -8.29 1.39
N ARG A 82 11.04 -8.73 0.33
CA ARG A 82 11.24 -10.06 -0.28
C ARG A 82 12.69 -10.25 -0.74
N ILE A 83 13.27 -9.26 -1.41
CA ILE A 83 14.68 -9.32 -1.84
C ILE A 83 15.63 -9.28 -0.64
N CYS A 84 15.35 -8.46 0.37
CA CYS A 84 16.17 -8.39 1.58
C CYS A 84 16.17 -9.72 2.34
N GLN A 85 15.01 -10.38 2.47
CA GLN A 85 14.89 -11.69 3.11
C GLN A 85 15.65 -12.77 2.33
N GLY A 86 15.53 -12.79 1.00
CA GLY A 86 16.29 -13.70 0.14
C GLY A 86 17.81 -13.47 0.17
N THR A 87 18.24 -12.23 0.45
CA THR A 87 19.65 -11.89 0.60
C THR A 87 20.19 -12.30 1.97
N LYS A 88 19.42 -12.10 3.05
CA LYS A 88 19.78 -12.53 4.42
C LYS A 88 19.95 -14.04 4.51
N SER A 89 19.07 -14.82 3.88
CA SER A 89 19.19 -16.28 3.83
C SER A 89 20.44 -16.75 3.06
N ARG A 90 20.87 -15.99 2.05
CA ARG A 90 22.08 -16.26 1.27
C ARG A 90 23.38 -15.80 1.96
N GLN A 91 23.35 -14.66 2.65
CA GLN A 91 24.49 -14.09 3.40
C GLN A 91 24.75 -14.83 4.72
N ALA A 92 23.73 -15.42 5.36
CA ALA A 92 23.93 -16.33 6.49
C ALA A 92 24.82 -17.55 6.12
N ARG A 93 24.99 -17.84 4.82
CA ARG A 93 25.86 -18.90 4.29
C ARG A 93 27.25 -18.41 3.86
N ILE A 94 27.49 -17.11 3.72
CA ILE A 94 28.75 -16.56 3.20
C ILE A 94 29.15 -15.34 4.01
N LYS A 95 30.21 -15.47 4.83
CA LYS A 95 30.86 -14.34 5.50
C LYS A 95 31.52 -13.47 4.44
N THR A 96 30.89 -12.36 4.02
CA THR A 96 31.50 -11.44 3.06
C THR A 96 32.01 -10.15 3.69
N ALA A 97 33.18 -9.75 3.21
CA ALA A 97 34.05 -8.65 3.61
C ALA A 97 33.44 -7.24 3.45
N VAL A 98 34.11 -6.29 4.10
CA VAL A 98 33.79 -4.86 4.20
C VAL A 98 33.83 -4.20 2.81
N GLY A 99 32.69 -3.67 2.38
CA GLY A 99 32.48 -2.92 1.14
C GLY A 99 31.06 -2.35 1.07
N ARG A 100 30.75 -1.55 0.02
CA ARG A 100 29.41 -0.97 -0.19
C ARG A 100 28.36 -2.09 -0.23
N GLY A 101 27.43 -2.08 0.73
CA GLY A 101 26.48 -3.17 0.91
C GLY A 101 25.62 -3.44 -0.34
N TYR A 102 25.36 -4.72 -0.63
CA TYR A 102 24.56 -5.21 -1.76
C TYR A 102 23.24 -4.42 -1.96
N ILE A 103 22.54 -4.07 -0.88
CA ILE A 103 21.30 -3.30 -0.92
C ILE A 103 21.50 -1.91 -1.53
N SER A 104 22.60 -1.23 -1.23
CA SER A 104 22.89 0.09 -1.78
C SER A 104 23.19 0.03 -3.28
N CYS A 105 23.89 -1.01 -3.74
CA CYS A 105 24.13 -1.23 -5.17
C CYS A 105 22.84 -1.58 -5.91
N MET A 106 21.98 -2.40 -5.31
CA MET A 106 20.66 -2.74 -5.87
C MET A 106 19.79 -1.49 -6.05
N ILE A 107 19.73 -0.61 -5.04
CA ILE A 107 18.97 0.64 -5.13
C ILE A 107 19.53 1.52 -6.25
N ASP A 108 20.85 1.68 -6.34
CA ASP A 108 21.47 2.45 -7.42
C ASP A 108 21.12 1.92 -8.81
N ASN A 109 21.15 0.59 -9.01
CA ASN A 109 20.77 -0.02 -10.28
C ASN A 109 19.30 0.26 -10.64
N ILE A 110 18.40 0.21 -9.65
CA ILE A 110 16.99 0.58 -9.84
C ILE A 110 16.89 2.05 -10.21
N LEU A 111 17.56 2.95 -9.48
CA LEU A 111 17.53 4.38 -9.76
C LEU A 111 18.06 4.70 -11.16
N GLU A 112 19.16 4.07 -11.57
CA GLU A 112 19.73 4.20 -12.91
C GLU A 112 18.75 3.74 -14.00
N SER A 113 18.03 2.65 -13.76
CA SER A 113 17.07 2.12 -14.72
C SER A 113 15.76 2.91 -14.80
N THR A 114 15.39 3.64 -13.75
CA THR A 114 14.15 4.41 -13.66
C THR A 114 14.34 5.88 -14.08
N HIS A 115 15.53 6.46 -13.84
CA HIS A 115 15.83 7.87 -14.07
C HIS A 115 16.90 8.02 -15.17
N PRO A 116 16.53 8.38 -16.42
CA PRO A 116 17.48 8.54 -17.53
C PRO A 116 18.65 9.47 -17.22
N GLU A 117 18.42 10.50 -16.40
CA GLU A 117 19.40 11.48 -15.97
C GLU A 117 20.37 10.98 -14.89
N TRP A 118 20.21 9.75 -14.39
CA TRP A 118 21.04 9.22 -13.31
C TRP A 118 22.54 9.28 -13.64
N ARG A 119 22.93 8.90 -14.87
CA ARG A 119 24.35 8.84 -15.27
C ARG A 119 25.00 10.22 -15.32
N THR A 120 24.23 11.23 -15.74
CA THR A 120 24.68 12.62 -15.90
C THR A 120 24.47 13.48 -14.65
N SER A 121 23.71 12.97 -13.66
CA SER A 121 23.42 13.65 -12.41
C SER A 121 24.64 13.76 -11.48
N ASN A 122 24.77 14.92 -10.84
CA ASN A 122 25.76 15.14 -9.78
C ASN A 122 25.41 14.38 -8.48
N ASN A 123 26.34 14.36 -7.52
CA ASN A 123 26.19 13.63 -6.26
C ASN A 123 24.96 14.07 -5.45
N ARG A 124 24.61 15.36 -5.48
CA ARG A 124 23.44 15.91 -4.78
C ARG A 124 22.13 15.39 -5.38
N ALA A 125 22.02 15.39 -6.71
CA ALA A 125 20.85 14.86 -7.41
C ALA A 125 20.67 13.35 -7.15
N LYS A 126 21.77 12.58 -7.21
CA LYS A 126 21.75 11.15 -6.86
C LYS A 126 21.34 10.91 -5.40
N ALA A 127 21.81 11.73 -4.47
CA ALA A 127 21.41 11.66 -3.07
C ALA A 127 19.90 11.94 -2.90
N ASN A 128 19.36 12.93 -3.62
CA ASN A 128 17.92 13.23 -3.61
C ASN A 128 17.08 12.07 -4.14
N MET A 129 17.49 11.41 -5.23
CA MET A 129 16.80 10.24 -5.77
C MET A 129 16.81 9.06 -4.80
N ARG A 130 17.95 8.81 -4.13
CA ARG A 130 18.02 7.80 -3.06
C ARG A 130 17.10 8.14 -1.89
N ALA A 131 17.12 9.39 -1.43
CA ALA A 131 16.24 9.86 -0.36
C ALA A 131 14.77 9.68 -0.75
N HIS A 132 14.41 9.99 -2.00
CA HIS A 132 13.07 9.74 -2.53
C HIS A 132 12.71 8.25 -2.43
N PHE A 133 13.52 7.34 -2.98
CA PHE A 133 13.30 5.89 -2.87
C PHE A 133 13.10 5.44 -1.42
N HIS A 134 13.98 5.87 -0.51
CA HIS A 134 13.89 5.53 0.91
C HIS A 134 12.62 6.06 1.57
N ASN A 135 12.18 7.26 1.21
CA ASN A 135 10.91 7.83 1.69
C ASN A 135 9.71 7.01 1.19
N GLN A 136 9.69 6.63 -0.09
CA GLN A 136 8.63 5.77 -0.64
C GLN A 136 8.55 4.44 0.10
N LYS A 137 9.70 3.80 0.30
CA LYS A 137 9.82 2.58 1.09
C LYS A 137 9.35 2.76 2.54
N ARG A 138 9.70 3.88 3.17
CA ARG A 138 9.28 4.22 4.53
C ARG A 138 7.76 4.36 4.62
N TYR A 139 7.14 5.04 3.67
CA TYR A 139 5.68 5.15 3.62
C TYR A 139 5.00 3.81 3.32
N GLY A 140 5.56 3.02 2.39
CA GLY A 140 5.10 1.66 2.12
C GLY A 140 5.08 0.78 3.36
N LYS A 141 6.16 0.78 4.16
CA LYS A 141 6.22 0.07 5.45
C LYS A 141 5.11 0.51 6.40
N ARG A 142 4.85 1.82 6.49
CA ARG A 142 3.83 2.38 7.41
C ARG A 142 2.42 2.00 6.98
N TRP A 143 2.13 2.02 5.67
CA TRP A 143 0.87 1.48 5.15
C TRP A 143 0.76 -0.02 5.38
N TRP A 144 1.85 -0.77 5.20
CA TRP A 144 1.85 -2.21 5.45
C TRP A 144 1.51 -2.57 6.89
N ILE A 145 1.93 -1.78 7.89
CA ILE A 145 1.50 -1.98 9.28
C ILE A 145 -0.04 -1.94 9.39
N LEU A 146 -0.69 -0.98 8.73
CA LEU A 146 -2.15 -0.89 8.72
C LEU A 146 -2.79 -2.04 7.95
N VAL A 147 -2.25 -2.40 6.79
CA VAL A 147 -2.75 -3.53 5.98
C VAL A 147 -2.65 -4.83 6.77
N ASN A 148 -1.55 -5.07 7.47
CA ASN A 148 -1.36 -6.28 8.27
C ASN A 148 -2.28 -6.34 9.49
N GLY A 149 -2.71 -5.19 10.02
CA GLY A 149 -3.61 -5.13 11.17
C GLY A 149 -5.10 -5.04 10.83
N LEU A 150 -5.46 -4.43 9.69
CA LEU A 150 -6.84 -4.08 9.33
C LEU A 150 -7.30 -4.72 8.00
N GLY A 151 -6.37 -5.31 7.25
CA GLY A 151 -6.58 -5.85 5.91
C GLY A 151 -6.47 -4.81 4.79
N HIS A 152 -6.58 -5.28 3.55
CA HIS A 152 -6.38 -4.47 2.34
C HIS A 152 -7.45 -3.38 2.14
N GLY A 153 -8.63 -3.53 2.74
CA GLY A 153 -9.73 -2.56 2.69
C GLY A 153 -9.32 -1.17 3.17
N ILE A 154 -8.34 -1.07 4.06
CA ILE A 154 -7.83 0.22 4.52
C ILE A 154 -7.16 1.00 3.38
N LEU A 155 -6.60 0.34 2.36
CA LEU A 155 -6.01 1.02 1.20
C LEU A 155 -7.06 1.67 0.29
N LEU A 156 -8.33 1.25 0.39
CA LEU A 156 -9.45 1.87 -0.30
C LEU A 156 -10.10 2.92 0.60
N LEU A 157 -10.49 2.50 1.80
CA LEU A 157 -11.42 3.23 2.66
C LEU A 157 -10.75 4.14 3.68
N CYS A 158 -9.42 4.23 3.74
CA CYS A 158 -8.72 5.10 4.71
C CYS A 158 -9.33 6.51 4.79
N SER A 159 -9.53 7.00 6.01
CA SER A 159 -9.87 8.41 6.24
C SER A 159 -8.70 9.33 5.90
N LEU A 160 -8.98 10.59 5.59
CA LEU A 160 -7.94 11.61 5.39
C LEU A 160 -7.06 11.80 6.64
N ARG A 161 -7.66 11.67 7.83
CA ARG A 161 -6.94 11.77 9.11
C ARG A 161 -5.92 10.65 9.27
N LEU A 162 -6.31 9.40 9.02
CA LEU A 162 -5.39 8.27 9.11
C LEU A 162 -4.30 8.37 8.02
N ALA A 163 -4.66 8.77 6.80
CA ALA A 163 -3.68 9.01 5.73
C ALA A 163 -2.65 10.09 6.12
N GLY A 164 -3.09 11.15 6.79
CA GLY A 164 -2.22 12.19 7.36
C GLY A 164 -1.23 11.64 8.39
N LEU A 165 -1.68 10.76 9.30
CA LEU A 165 -0.81 10.11 10.29
C LEU A 165 0.23 9.19 9.64
N VAL A 166 -0.14 8.47 8.57
CA VAL A 166 0.81 7.64 7.84
C VAL A 166 1.87 8.48 7.14
N ARG A 167 1.49 9.66 6.61
CA ARG A 167 2.46 10.59 5.99
C ARG A 167 3.35 11.29 7.02
N ASN A 168 2.84 11.56 8.22
CA ASN A 168 3.62 12.22 9.25
C ASN A 168 4.68 11.28 9.85
N THR A 169 5.95 11.46 9.47
CA THR A 169 7.04 10.59 9.93
C THR A 169 7.44 10.80 11.39
N THR A 170 6.97 11.86 12.06
CA THR A 170 7.14 12.04 13.52
C THR A 170 6.23 11.10 14.31
N VAL A 171 5.11 10.66 13.72
CA VAL A 171 4.26 9.63 14.32
C VAL A 171 5.02 8.31 14.30
N ALA A 172 5.34 7.78 15.47
CA ALA A 172 6.03 6.51 15.59
C ALA A 172 5.23 5.36 14.95
N THR A 173 5.92 4.37 14.39
CA THR A 173 5.26 3.14 13.88
C THR A 173 4.48 2.43 14.98
N ALA A 174 4.93 2.52 16.23
CA ALA A 174 4.22 2.00 17.40
C ALA A 174 2.83 2.64 17.57
N SER A 175 2.66 3.92 17.23
CA SER A 175 1.35 4.58 17.27
C SER A 175 0.40 4.02 16.20
N LEU A 176 0.91 3.67 15.02
CA LEU A 176 0.10 2.99 14.00
C LEU A 176 -0.32 1.59 14.47
N CYS A 177 0.57 0.84 15.14
CA CYS A 177 0.22 -0.45 15.74
C CYS A 177 -0.88 -0.30 16.81
N LYS A 178 -0.81 0.73 17.66
CA LYS A 178 -1.86 1.00 18.66
C LYS A 178 -3.21 1.29 18.01
N ILE A 179 -3.23 2.03 16.90
CA ILE A 179 -4.46 2.26 16.13
C ILE A 179 -5.03 0.93 15.61
N THR A 180 -4.18 0.04 15.06
CA THR A 180 -4.64 -1.27 14.58
C THR A 180 -5.16 -2.16 15.70
N GLN A 181 -4.53 -2.11 16.88
CA GLN A 181 -4.95 -2.88 18.05
C GLN A 181 -6.29 -2.37 18.57
N ALA A 182 -6.44 -1.05 18.75
CA ALA A 182 -7.67 -0.43 19.19
C ALA A 182 -8.84 -0.79 18.24
N ALA A 183 -8.65 -0.66 16.93
CA ALA A 183 -9.69 -1.00 15.96
C ALA A 183 -10.15 -2.47 16.06
N ASN A 184 -9.21 -3.41 16.25
CA ASN A 184 -9.51 -4.84 16.38
C ASN A 184 -10.17 -5.19 17.72
N SER A 185 -9.80 -4.52 18.81
CA SER A 185 -10.33 -4.80 20.15
C SER A 185 -11.72 -4.23 20.40
N SER A 186 -12.18 -3.26 19.60
CA SER A 186 -13.40 -2.49 19.90
C SER A 186 -14.72 -3.06 19.36
N GLU A 187 -14.81 -4.32 18.87
CA GLU A 187 -16.00 -4.86 18.15
C GLU A 187 -16.69 -3.78 17.29
N SER A 188 -15.86 -3.08 16.50
CA SER A 188 -16.32 -1.84 15.87
C SER A 188 -16.96 -2.12 14.52
N GLU A 189 -18.04 -1.40 14.22
CA GLU A 189 -18.65 -1.34 12.87
C GLU A 189 -17.59 -1.09 11.77
N THR A 190 -16.52 -0.37 12.10
CA THR A 190 -15.37 -0.16 11.20
C THR A 190 -14.70 -1.48 10.79
N MET A 191 -14.49 -2.40 11.74
CA MET A 191 -13.91 -3.71 11.42
C MET A 191 -14.87 -4.58 10.62
N ASP A 192 -16.19 -4.47 10.84
CA ASP A 192 -17.17 -5.22 10.05
C ASP A 192 -17.21 -4.74 8.60
N VAL A 193 -17.19 -3.43 8.39
CA VAL A 193 -17.03 -2.84 7.04
C VAL A 193 -15.72 -3.32 6.39
N LEU A 194 -14.60 -3.28 7.12
CA LEU A 194 -13.31 -3.70 6.57
C LEU A 194 -13.29 -5.19 6.24
N LYS A 195 -13.85 -6.07 7.09
CA LYS A 195 -13.95 -7.51 6.83
C LYS A 195 -14.71 -7.80 5.54
N LEU A 196 -15.82 -7.10 5.30
CA LEU A 196 -16.60 -7.25 4.05
C LEU A 196 -15.80 -6.79 2.81
N VAL A 197 -15.04 -5.71 2.94
CA VAL A 197 -14.34 -5.08 1.80
C VAL A 197 -12.95 -5.67 1.56
N ASN A 198 -12.35 -6.35 2.55
CA ASN A 198 -11.00 -6.90 2.47
C ASN A 198 -10.78 -7.88 1.30
N PRO A 199 -11.67 -8.84 1.02
CA PRO A 199 -11.47 -9.80 -0.06
C PRO A 199 -11.32 -9.14 -1.45
N ILE A 200 -12.26 -8.26 -1.82
CA ILE A 200 -12.18 -7.54 -3.09
C ILE A 200 -10.98 -6.58 -3.12
N SER A 201 -10.64 -5.97 -1.99
CA SER A 201 -9.49 -5.06 -1.90
C SER A 201 -8.16 -5.78 -2.12
N GLU A 202 -8.01 -6.98 -1.56
CA GLU A 202 -6.84 -7.83 -1.78
C GLU A 202 -6.75 -8.28 -3.24
N SER A 203 -7.88 -8.67 -3.81
CA SER A 203 -7.99 -9.06 -5.21
C SER A 203 -7.62 -7.91 -6.17
N LEU A 204 -8.08 -6.70 -5.89
CA LEU A 204 -7.68 -5.49 -6.60
C LEU A 204 -6.19 -5.16 -6.42
N PHE A 205 -5.67 -5.31 -5.19
CA PHE A 205 -4.25 -5.11 -4.88
C PHE A 205 -3.35 -6.09 -5.65
N ARG A 206 -3.74 -7.37 -5.72
CA ARG A 206 -3.04 -8.41 -6.49
C ARG A 206 -3.28 -8.34 -7.99
N ASN A 207 -4.19 -7.47 -8.42
CA ASN A 207 -4.65 -7.39 -9.82
C ASN A 207 -5.15 -8.74 -10.37
N ASP A 208 -5.80 -9.54 -9.52
CA ASP A 208 -6.21 -10.90 -9.83
C ASP A 208 -7.59 -11.21 -9.24
N LYS A 209 -8.47 -11.84 -10.01
CA LYS A 209 -9.82 -12.32 -9.62
C LYS A 209 -10.83 -11.27 -9.15
N TYR A 210 -10.58 -9.97 -9.38
CA TYR A 210 -11.49 -8.91 -8.90
C TYR A 210 -12.81 -8.87 -9.66
N GLN A 211 -12.84 -9.46 -10.86
CA GLN A 211 -14.04 -9.67 -11.67
C GLN A 211 -15.01 -10.68 -11.05
N ASN A 212 -14.55 -11.53 -10.13
CA ASN A 212 -15.37 -12.61 -9.56
C ASN A 212 -16.29 -12.12 -8.43
N TYR A 213 -16.16 -10.87 -8.01
CA TYR A 213 -16.92 -10.33 -6.88
C TYR A 213 -18.26 -9.76 -7.32
N ASN A 214 -19.33 -10.21 -6.66
CA ASN A 214 -20.65 -9.59 -6.79
C ASN A 214 -20.70 -8.28 -5.99
N THR A 215 -20.39 -7.17 -6.67
CA THR A 215 -20.35 -5.84 -6.05
C THR A 215 -21.72 -5.36 -5.57
N LYS A 216 -22.83 -5.83 -6.17
CA LYS A 216 -24.18 -5.50 -5.70
C LYS A 216 -24.47 -6.13 -4.34
N GLN A 217 -24.21 -7.43 -4.20
CA GLN A 217 -24.39 -8.16 -2.94
C GLN A 217 -23.50 -7.57 -1.82
N LEU A 218 -22.25 -7.22 -2.14
CA LEU A 218 -21.37 -6.55 -1.20
C LEU A 218 -21.94 -5.20 -0.71
N LEU A 219 -22.46 -4.38 -1.63
CA LEU A 219 -23.07 -3.09 -1.28
C LEU A 219 -24.34 -3.26 -0.44
N GLU A 220 -25.18 -4.26 -0.73
CA GLU A 220 -26.35 -4.59 0.08
C GLU A 220 -25.97 -4.97 1.51
N GLN A 221 -24.96 -5.84 1.67
CA GLN A 221 -24.44 -6.21 2.99
C GLN A 221 -23.89 -5.00 3.76
N LEU A 222 -23.16 -4.11 3.07
CA LEU A 222 -22.61 -2.89 3.69
C LEU A 222 -23.71 -1.92 4.13
N ARG A 223 -24.80 -1.77 3.37
CA ARG A 223 -25.95 -0.95 3.78
C ARG A 223 -26.67 -1.55 4.99
N GLY A 224 -26.71 -2.88 5.10
CA GLY A 224 -27.27 -3.59 6.25
C GLY A 224 -26.56 -3.32 7.57
N LEU A 225 -25.31 -2.83 7.55
CA LEU A 225 -24.56 -2.46 8.77
C LEU A 225 -24.98 -1.11 9.36
N GLY A 226 -25.78 -0.31 8.65
CA GLY A 226 -26.17 1.04 9.07
C GLY A 226 -25.04 2.08 8.96
N PRO A 227 -25.34 3.39 9.12
CA PRO A 227 -24.33 4.43 9.14
C PRO A 227 -23.49 4.35 10.42
N LEU A 228 -22.18 4.60 10.29
CA LEU A 228 -21.22 4.54 11.41
C LEU A 228 -21.69 5.41 12.57
N GLY A 229 -22.07 4.79 13.69
CA GLY A 229 -22.48 5.48 14.91
C GLY A 229 -23.97 5.72 15.14
N TYR A 230 -24.88 5.04 14.44
CA TYR A 230 -26.29 5.01 14.81
C TYR A 230 -26.62 3.71 15.57
N LYS A 231 -26.40 3.72 16.89
CA LYS A 231 -27.18 2.86 17.78
C LYS A 231 -28.31 3.72 18.33
N GLY A 232 -29.51 3.50 17.81
CA GLY A 232 -30.72 3.93 18.50
C GLY A 232 -30.69 3.32 19.90
N HIS A 233 -30.71 4.17 20.91
CA HIS A 233 -31.13 3.76 22.24
C HIS A 233 -32.62 3.44 22.11
N GLU A 234 -32.95 2.15 22.04
CA GLU A 234 -34.22 1.65 22.59
C GLU A 234 -34.08 1.54 24.11
#